data_AF-X1JR60-F1
#
_entry.id   AF-X1JR60-F1
#
_cell.length_a   1.000
_cell.length_b   1.000
_cell.length_c   1.000
_cell.angle_alpha   90.00
_cell.angle_beta   90.00
_cell.angle_gamma   90.00
#
_symmetry.space_group_name_H-M   'P 1'
#
loop_
_entity.id
_entity.type
_entity.pdbx_description
1 polymer ?
#
loop_
_entity_poly.entity_id
_entity_poly.type
_entity_poly.pdbx_seq_one_letter_code
_entity_poly.pdbx_strand_id
1 'polypeptide(L)'
;IKIRTENASVARKIITLIKKLFKEEINTYIKFNSYRNKRKRYFIEIPFQKKTAKFLKMLKYLDDNFEVRDKISSDFIRKKCCKISFLRSCFYSRGYISKPESGYHLEILTNSQDDAKYILKILNGFHINPKIYKRRGFFVVYLKKSEDIFNFLKLIGA
;
A
#
# COMPACT_ATOMS: atom_id res chain seq x y z
N ILE A 1 11.24 2.59 -10.78
CA ILE A 1 10.45 2.46 -9.52
C ILE A 1 11.37 1.87 -8.46
N LYS A 2 11.42 2.45 -7.26
CA LYS A 2 12.23 1.96 -6.13
C LYS A 2 11.30 1.66 -4.94
N ILE A 3 11.35 0.44 -4.42
CA ILE A 3 10.51 -0.02 -3.30
C ILE A 3 11.42 -0.48 -2.16
N ARG A 4 11.05 -0.11 -0.94
CA ARG A 4 11.78 -0.45 0.28
C ARG A 4 10.82 -1.06 1.30
N THR A 5 11.22 -2.14 1.94
CA THR A 5 10.45 -2.75 3.05
C THR A 5 11.36 -3.51 4.00
N GLU A 6 11.00 -3.58 5.28
CA GLU A 6 11.66 -4.41 6.29
C GLU A 6 11.01 -5.80 6.41
N ASN A 7 9.85 -6.01 5.77
CA ASN A 7 9.10 -7.27 5.85
C ASN A 7 9.42 -8.19 4.66
N ALA A 8 10.03 -9.33 4.97
CA ALA A 8 10.45 -10.33 3.98
C ALA A 8 9.27 -10.92 3.19
N SER A 9 8.12 -11.12 3.82
CA SER A 9 6.92 -11.66 3.16
C SER A 9 6.30 -10.65 2.21
N VAL A 10 6.31 -9.35 2.57
CA VAL A 10 5.89 -8.27 1.68
C VAL A 10 6.83 -8.17 0.48
N ALA A 11 8.15 -8.21 0.70
CA ALA A 11 9.14 -8.20 -0.39
C ALA A 11 8.92 -9.34 -1.39
N ARG A 12 8.78 -10.59 -0.89
CA ARG A 12 8.50 -11.76 -1.74
C ARG A 12 7.22 -11.59 -2.54
N LYS A 13 6.14 -11.14 -1.92
CA LYS A 13 4.85 -10.95 -2.59
C LYS A 13 4.94 -9.91 -3.71
N ILE A 14 5.61 -8.79 -3.49
CA ILE A 14 5.82 -7.74 -4.50
C ILE A 14 6.57 -8.32 -5.70
N ILE A 15 7.67 -9.03 -5.47
CA ILE A 15 8.48 -9.67 -6.53
C ILE A 15 7.61 -10.64 -7.35
N THR A 16 6.87 -11.54 -6.68
CA THR A 16 5.97 -12.48 -7.37
C THR A 16 4.91 -11.77 -8.21
N LEU A 17 4.30 -10.70 -7.71
CA LEU A 17 3.27 -9.96 -8.44
C LEU A 17 3.85 -9.24 -9.66
N ILE A 18 5.02 -8.61 -9.52
CA ILE A 18 5.70 -7.92 -10.63
C ILE A 18 6.06 -8.93 -11.72
N LYS A 19 6.71 -10.03 -11.35
CA LYS A 19 7.09 -11.10 -12.29
C LYS A 19 5.90 -11.68 -13.03
N LYS A 20 4.78 -11.94 -12.34
CA LYS A 20 3.53 -12.40 -12.96
C LYS A 20 2.93 -11.35 -13.89
N LEU A 21 2.86 -10.09 -13.47
CA LEU A 21 2.27 -9.00 -14.24
C LEU A 21 2.99 -8.78 -15.58
N PHE A 22 4.32 -8.91 -15.57
CA PHE A 22 5.15 -8.69 -16.76
C PHE A 22 5.67 -9.98 -17.38
N LYS A 23 5.14 -11.15 -16.97
CA LYS A 23 5.52 -12.49 -17.46
C LYS A 23 7.04 -12.74 -17.46
N GLU A 24 7.75 -12.27 -16.44
CA GLU A 24 9.22 -12.34 -16.31
C GLU A 24 10.00 -11.51 -17.37
N GLU A 25 9.32 -10.69 -18.18
CA GLU A 25 9.93 -9.97 -19.30
C GLU A 25 10.44 -8.56 -18.93
N ILE A 26 10.68 -8.28 -17.65
CA ILE A 26 11.29 -7.04 -17.19
C ILE A 26 12.44 -7.31 -16.24
N ASN A 27 13.48 -6.49 -16.35
CA ASN A 27 14.59 -6.52 -15.41
C ASN A 27 14.12 -6.05 -14.03
N THR A 28 14.58 -6.72 -12.97
CA THR A 28 14.37 -6.30 -11.58
C THR A 28 15.64 -6.54 -10.78
N TYR A 29 16.12 -5.52 -10.06
CA TYR A 29 17.27 -5.64 -9.18
C TYR A 29 16.80 -5.76 -7.74
N ILE A 30 17.33 -6.75 -7.03
CA ILE A 30 17.00 -7.01 -5.63
C ILE A 30 18.29 -6.92 -4.83
N LYS A 31 18.31 -6.05 -3.83
CA LYS A 31 19.39 -5.96 -2.84
C LYS A 31 18.80 -6.10 -1.45
N PHE A 32 19.54 -6.74 -0.55
CA PHE A 32 19.22 -6.73 0.87
C PHE A 32 20.44 -6.27 1.65
N ASN A 33 20.21 -5.38 2.62
CA ASN A 33 21.24 -4.97 3.56
C ASN A 33 20.87 -5.46 4.96
N SER A 34 21.87 -5.99 5.67
CA SER A 34 21.77 -6.29 7.09
C SER A 34 22.41 -5.14 7.87
N TYR A 35 21.68 -4.55 8.80
CA TYR A 35 22.23 -3.54 9.73
C TYR A 35 22.66 -4.20 11.05
N ARG A 36 23.48 -3.50 11.84
CA ARG A 36 23.97 -3.95 13.17
C ARG A 36 22.85 -4.48 14.10
N ASN A 37 21.62 -4.00 13.94
CA ASN A 37 20.46 -4.42 14.75
C ASN A 37 19.73 -5.67 14.21
N LYS A 38 20.36 -6.49 13.35
CA LYS A 38 19.78 -7.69 12.69
C LYS A 38 18.55 -7.44 11.82
N ARG A 39 18.10 -6.19 11.65
CA ARG A 39 16.98 -5.84 10.76
C ARG A 39 17.43 -5.87 9.30
N LYS A 40 16.78 -6.72 8.51
CA LYS A 40 16.97 -6.81 7.06
C LYS A 40 16.13 -5.73 6.38
N ARG A 41 16.73 -4.96 5.48
CA ARG A 41 16.01 -4.07 4.56
C ARG A 41 16.10 -4.60 3.15
N TYR A 42 14.95 -4.77 2.52
CA TYR A 42 14.81 -5.21 1.15
C TYR A 42 14.65 -4.00 0.23
N PHE A 43 15.45 -3.95 -0.83
CA PHE A 43 15.41 -2.95 -1.87
C PHE A 43 15.06 -3.65 -3.18
N ILE A 44 13.93 -3.26 -3.77
CA ILE A 44 13.48 -3.75 -5.07
C ILE A 44 13.50 -2.56 -6.03
N GLU A 45 14.28 -2.68 -7.09
CA GLU A 45 14.39 -1.67 -8.12
C GLU A 45 13.92 -2.23 -9.46
N ILE A 46 12.96 -1.52 -10.05
CA ILE A 46 12.46 -1.78 -11.39
C ILE A 46 12.97 -0.64 -12.26
N PRO A 47 13.97 -0.87 -13.12
CA PRO A 47 14.46 0.15 -14.04
C PRO A 47 13.36 0.53 -15.02
N PHE A 48 13.44 1.76 -15.51
CA PHE A 48 12.51 2.25 -16.50
C PHE A 48 12.70 1.49 -17.82
N GLN A 49 11.64 0.85 -18.29
CA GLN A 49 11.62 -0.01 -19.48
C GLN A 49 10.32 0.24 -20.24
N LYS A 50 10.30 0.00 -21.56
CA LYS A 50 9.12 0.24 -22.42
C LYS A 50 7.84 -0.39 -21.88
N LYS A 51 7.91 -1.63 -21.38
CA LYS A 51 6.76 -2.34 -20.78
C LYS A 51 6.27 -1.68 -19.49
N THR A 52 7.20 -1.28 -18.60
CA THR A 52 6.86 -0.58 -17.37
C THR A 52 6.25 0.80 -17.64
N ALA A 53 6.81 1.54 -18.60
CA ALA A 53 6.28 2.83 -19.03
C ALA A 53 4.86 2.71 -19.60
N LYS A 54 4.64 1.76 -20.51
CA LYS A 54 3.31 1.47 -21.09
C LYS A 54 2.30 1.11 -20.00
N PHE A 55 2.70 0.28 -19.04
CA PHE A 55 1.85 -0.10 -17.92
C PHE A 55 1.48 1.09 -17.03
N LEU A 56 2.44 1.95 -16.69
CA LEU A 56 2.20 3.15 -15.89
C LEU A 56 1.32 4.18 -16.62
N LYS A 57 1.48 4.33 -17.94
CA LYS A 57 0.57 5.14 -18.78
C LYS A 57 -0.84 4.57 -18.78
N MET A 58 -0.98 3.24 -18.92
CA MET A 58 -2.28 2.56 -18.84
C MET A 58 -2.97 2.82 -17.49
N LEU A 59 -2.21 2.86 -16.40
CA LEU A 59 -2.72 3.21 -15.07
C LEU A 59 -3.00 4.71 -14.87
N LYS A 60 -2.76 5.55 -15.89
CA LYS A 60 -2.82 7.01 -15.83
C LYS A 60 -1.91 7.60 -14.74
N TYR A 61 -0.83 6.89 -14.40
CA TYR A 61 0.16 7.34 -13.42
C TYR A 61 1.32 8.08 -14.09
N LEU A 62 1.57 7.78 -15.36
CA LEU A 62 2.40 8.59 -16.26
C LEU A 62 1.52 9.19 -17.33
N ASP A 63 1.72 10.47 -17.65
CA ASP A 63 1.10 11.09 -18.81
C ASP A 63 1.93 10.89 -20.08
N ASP A 64 1.53 11.56 -21.17
CA ASP A 64 2.21 11.40 -22.45
C ASP A 64 3.61 11.98 -22.51
N ASN A 65 3.87 12.99 -21.67
CA ASN A 65 5.17 13.64 -21.46
C ASN A 65 6.06 12.89 -20.45
N PHE A 66 5.60 11.74 -19.95
CA PHE A 66 6.26 10.95 -18.90
C PHE A 66 6.34 11.66 -17.54
N GLU A 67 5.43 12.61 -17.29
CA GLU A 67 5.28 13.23 -15.98
C GLU A 67 4.43 12.34 -15.07
N VAL A 68 4.83 12.28 -13.79
CA VAL A 68 4.14 11.48 -12.78
C VAL A 68 2.91 12.23 -12.29
N ARG A 69 1.76 11.56 -12.33
CA ARG A 69 0.56 12.05 -11.65
C ARG A 69 0.53 11.55 -10.22
N ASP A 70 0.29 12.45 -9.27
CA ASP A 70 0.35 12.15 -7.83
C ASP A 70 -0.73 11.18 -7.33
N LYS A 71 -1.78 10.91 -8.14
CA LYS A 71 -2.91 10.08 -7.73
C LYS A 71 -3.22 8.99 -8.77
N ILE A 72 -3.40 7.77 -8.28
CA ILE A 72 -3.99 6.69 -9.08
C ILE A 72 -5.43 7.07 -9.40
N SER A 73 -5.83 6.98 -10.67
CA SER A 73 -7.21 7.30 -11.06
C SER A 73 -8.22 6.45 -10.27
N SER A 74 -9.25 7.11 -9.73
CA SER A 74 -10.38 6.44 -9.08
C SER A 74 -11.09 5.42 -9.98
N ASP A 75 -10.87 5.50 -11.31
CA ASP A 75 -11.36 4.54 -12.30
C ASP A 75 -10.95 3.09 -11.98
N PHE A 76 -9.75 2.91 -11.40
CA PHE A 76 -9.23 1.58 -11.09
C PHE A 76 -9.75 1.00 -9.77
N ILE A 77 -10.42 1.81 -8.94
CA ILE A 77 -10.84 1.45 -7.57
C ILE A 77 -12.38 1.51 -7.44
N ARG A 78 -13.09 1.10 -8.51
CA ARG A 78 -14.56 1.11 -8.54
C ARG A 78 -15.17 -0.18 -7.98
N LYS A 79 -14.69 -1.33 -8.44
CA LYS A 79 -15.22 -2.66 -8.06
C LYS A 79 -14.85 -3.01 -6.61
N LYS A 80 -15.70 -3.83 -5.97
CA LYS A 80 -15.47 -4.34 -4.60
C LYS A 80 -14.08 -4.97 -4.43
N CYS A 81 -13.67 -5.85 -5.35
CA CYS A 81 -12.35 -6.50 -5.32
C CYS A 81 -11.18 -5.51 -5.43
N CYS A 82 -11.34 -4.45 -6.23
CA CYS A 82 -10.34 -3.39 -6.39
C CYS A 82 -10.21 -2.55 -5.12
N LYS A 83 -11.33 -2.17 -4.49
CA LYS A 83 -11.35 -1.47 -3.19
C LYS A 83 -10.66 -2.28 -2.09
N ILE A 84 -10.97 -3.58 -2.01
CA ILE A 84 -10.31 -4.49 -1.05
C ILE A 84 -8.81 -4.57 -1.34
N SER A 85 -8.41 -4.73 -2.60
CA SER A 85 -7.00 -4.81 -2.99
C SER A 85 -6.25 -3.51 -2.69
N PHE A 86 -6.90 -2.36 -2.88
CA PHE A 86 -6.38 -1.04 -2.52
C PHE A 86 -6.17 -0.92 -0.99
N LEU A 87 -7.18 -1.22 -0.18
CA LEU A 87 -7.06 -1.20 1.29
C LEU A 87 -5.95 -2.13 1.79
N ARG A 88 -5.85 -3.34 1.21
CA ARG A 88 -4.76 -4.28 1.49
C ARG A 88 -3.39 -3.67 1.17
N SER A 89 -3.27 -2.97 0.04
CA SER A 89 -2.01 -2.31 -0.34
C SER A 89 -1.66 -1.15 0.60
N CYS A 90 -2.65 -0.35 1.00
CA CYS A 90 -2.45 0.73 1.99
C CYS A 90 -1.95 0.15 3.32
N PHE A 91 -2.54 -0.94 3.79
CA PHE A 91 -2.12 -1.59 5.03
C PHE A 91 -0.72 -2.22 4.94
N TYR A 92 -0.41 -2.98 3.89
CA TYR A 92 0.93 -3.56 3.76
C TYR A 92 2.05 -2.55 3.57
N SER A 93 1.75 -1.38 3.01
CA SER A 93 2.74 -0.32 2.79
C SER A 93 2.93 0.58 4.01
N ARG A 94 1.84 1.00 4.67
CA ARG A 94 1.87 2.04 5.72
C ARG A 94 0.95 1.74 6.90
N GLY A 95 0.51 0.49 7.02
CA GLY A 95 -0.34 0.01 8.10
C GLY A 95 0.45 -0.46 9.31
N TYR A 96 -0.18 -0.35 10.47
CA TYR A 96 0.34 -0.83 11.76
C TYR A 96 -0.81 -1.34 12.62
N ILE A 97 -0.57 -2.40 13.38
CA ILE A 97 -1.47 -2.89 14.43
C ILE A 97 -0.67 -2.91 15.73
N SER A 98 -1.25 -2.31 16.77
CA SER A 98 -0.63 -2.30 18.09
C SER A 98 -0.69 -3.65 18.77
N LYS A 99 0.21 -3.83 19.73
CA LYS A 99 0.14 -4.97 20.64
C LYS A 99 -0.99 -4.78 21.67
N PRO A 100 -1.60 -5.89 22.13
CA PRO A 100 -2.67 -5.87 23.12
C PRO A 100 -2.34 -5.06 24.39
N GLU A 101 -1.06 -5.04 24.83
CA GLU A 101 -0.64 -4.43 26.09
C GLU A 101 -0.97 -2.93 26.21
N SER A 102 -1.11 -2.23 25.07
CA SER A 102 -1.43 -0.79 25.01
C SER A 102 -2.86 -0.49 24.54
N GLY A 103 -3.69 -1.53 24.42
CA GLY A 103 -4.98 -1.49 23.74
C GLY A 103 -4.84 -1.64 22.22
N TYR A 104 -5.66 -2.53 21.65
CA TYR A 104 -5.66 -2.78 20.21
C TYR A 104 -6.09 -1.54 19.42
N HIS A 105 -5.27 -1.18 18.45
CA HIS A 105 -5.61 -0.20 17.44
C HIS A 105 -4.91 -0.54 16.13
N LEU A 106 -5.52 -0.09 15.03
CA LEU A 106 -4.97 -0.19 13.69
C LEU A 106 -4.81 1.21 13.11
N GLU A 107 -3.65 1.47 12.51
CA GLU A 107 -3.35 2.72 11.83
C GLU A 107 -2.99 2.49 10.37
N ILE A 108 -3.35 3.44 9.50
CA ILE A 108 -2.81 3.56 8.14
C ILE A 108 -2.36 5.01 7.95
N LEU A 109 -1.07 5.21 7.69
CA LEU A 109 -0.48 6.53 7.51
C LEU A 109 -0.57 6.99 6.04
N THR A 110 -0.90 8.26 5.84
CA THR A 110 -0.95 8.90 4.50
C THR A 110 -0.27 10.28 4.53
N ASN A 111 0.15 10.76 3.35
CA ASN A 111 0.83 12.06 3.22
C ASN A 111 -0.17 13.22 3.02
N SER A 112 -1.38 12.95 2.52
CA SER A 112 -2.38 13.97 2.23
C SER A 112 -3.71 13.67 2.92
N GLN A 113 -4.47 14.73 3.23
CA GLN A 113 -5.79 14.57 3.83
C GLN A 113 -6.78 13.91 2.87
N ASP A 114 -6.63 14.15 1.57
CA ASP A 114 -7.47 13.57 0.54
C ASP A 114 -7.34 12.04 0.50
N ASP A 115 -6.11 11.52 0.59
CA ASP A 115 -5.88 10.07 0.62
C ASP A 115 -6.50 9.45 1.87
N ALA A 116 -6.34 10.10 3.03
CA ALA A 116 -6.97 9.63 4.27
C ALA A 116 -8.50 9.62 4.15
N LYS A 117 -9.10 10.70 3.63
CA LYS A 117 -10.56 10.80 3.39
C LYS A 117 -11.03 9.74 2.39
N TYR A 118 -10.24 9.46 1.37
CA TYR A 118 -10.56 8.44 0.38
C TYR A 118 -10.57 7.03 0.98
N ILE A 119 -9.56 6.69 1.79
CA ILE A 119 -9.53 5.44 2.55
C ILE A 119 -10.73 5.35 3.50
N LEU A 120 -11.02 6.41 4.25
CA LEU A 120 -12.18 6.49 5.14
C LEU A 120 -13.50 6.24 4.39
N LYS A 121 -13.68 6.85 3.22
CA LYS A 121 -14.87 6.65 2.38
C LYS A 121 -15.02 5.20 1.95
N ILE A 122 -13.92 4.55 1.56
CA ILE A 122 -13.95 3.13 1.18
C ILE A 122 -14.32 2.26 2.38
N LEU A 123 -13.70 2.49 3.55
CA LEU A 123 -13.95 1.73 4.78
C LEU A 123 -15.39 1.87 5.28
N ASN A 124 -15.93 3.10 5.28
CA ASN A 124 -17.33 3.34 5.63
C ASN A 124 -18.29 2.57 4.70
N GLY A 125 -17.95 2.45 3.42
CA GLY A 125 -18.71 1.63 2.47
C GLY A 125 -18.67 0.12 2.75
N PHE A 126 -17.79 -0.34 3.65
CA PHE A 126 -17.75 -1.70 4.21
C PHE A 126 -18.24 -1.76 5.66
N HIS A 127 -18.91 -0.70 6.15
CA HIS A 127 -19.38 -0.57 7.53
C HIS A 127 -18.27 -0.62 8.59
N ILE A 128 -17.04 -0.27 8.20
CA ILE A 128 -15.89 -0.10 9.11
C ILE A 128 -15.73 1.40 9.34
N ASN A 129 -15.70 1.83 10.60
CA ASN A 129 -15.82 3.25 10.95
C ASN A 129 -14.49 3.86 11.48
N PRO A 130 -13.54 4.24 10.60
CA PRO A 130 -12.31 4.88 11.03
C PRO A 130 -12.49 6.33 11.43
N LYS A 131 -11.53 6.79 12.24
CA LYS A 131 -11.28 8.22 12.48
C LYS A 131 -10.05 8.67 11.70
N ILE A 132 -9.99 9.95 11.36
CA ILE A 132 -8.78 10.57 10.80
C ILE A 132 -8.25 11.59 11.82
N TYR A 133 -6.94 11.57 12.04
CA TYR A 133 -6.26 12.60 12.81
C TYR A 133 -4.90 12.95 12.19
N LYS A 134 -4.35 14.11 12.52
CA LYS A 134 -3.03 14.56 12.03
C LYS A 134 -1.95 14.24 13.07
N ARG A 135 -0.83 13.64 12.65
CA ARG A 135 0.31 13.31 13.52
C ARG A 135 1.63 13.53 12.79
N ARG A 136 2.49 14.41 13.33
CA ARG A 136 3.84 14.70 12.79
C ARG A 136 3.84 14.99 11.27
N GLY A 137 2.89 15.79 10.80
CA GLY A 137 2.75 16.13 9.38
C GLY A 137 2.01 15.10 8.51
N PHE A 138 1.69 13.92 9.04
CA PHE A 138 0.92 12.89 8.33
C PHE A 138 -0.56 12.89 8.73
N PHE A 139 -1.40 12.31 7.88
CA PHE A 139 -2.80 12.01 8.20
C PHE A 139 -2.94 10.51 8.47
N VAL A 140 -3.50 10.17 9.63
CA VAL A 140 -3.61 8.79 10.13
C VAL A 140 -5.07 8.36 10.10
N VAL A 141 -5.36 7.29 9.38
CA VAL A 141 -6.65 6.58 9.43
C VAL A 141 -6.57 5.56 10.56
N TYR A 142 -7.50 5.62 11.52
CA TYR A 142 -7.38 4.97 12.82
C TYR A 142 -8.63 4.17 13.19
N LEU A 143 -8.43 2.92 13.59
CA LEU A 143 -9.46 2.03 14.14
C LEU A 143 -9.12 1.66 15.57
N LYS A 144 -10.09 1.77 16.49
CA LYS A 144 -9.93 1.40 17.92
C LYS A 144 -10.89 0.29 18.35
N LYS A 145 -12.07 0.19 17.73
CA LYS A 145 -13.04 -0.84 18.10
C LYS A 145 -12.53 -2.20 17.61
N SER A 146 -12.51 -3.19 18.49
CA SER A 146 -12.04 -4.54 18.16
C SER A 146 -12.81 -5.15 16.97
N GLU A 147 -14.12 -4.90 16.90
CA GLU A 147 -14.97 -5.34 15.79
C GLU A 147 -14.55 -4.72 14.45
N ASP A 148 -14.30 -3.41 14.41
CA ASP A 148 -13.83 -2.73 13.19
C ASP A 148 -12.45 -3.26 12.74
N ILE A 149 -11.55 -3.52 13.69
CA ILE A 149 -10.22 -4.08 13.42
C ILE A 149 -10.36 -5.50 12.86
N PHE A 150 -11.17 -6.34 13.49
CA PHE A 150 -11.45 -7.70 13.04
C PHE A 150 -12.07 -7.72 11.64
N ASN A 151 -13.09 -6.90 11.41
CA ASN A 151 -13.75 -6.77 10.11
C ASN A 151 -12.78 -6.28 9.04
N PHE A 152 -11.88 -5.34 9.36
CA PHE A 152 -10.84 -4.90 8.45
C PHE A 152 -9.88 -6.03 8.08
N LEU A 153 -9.38 -6.78 9.06
CA LEU A 153 -8.46 -7.90 8.83
C LEU A 153 -9.09 -8.98 7.95
N LYS A 154 -10.32 -9.36 8.29
CA LYS A 154 -11.13 -10.29 7.49
C LYS A 154 -11.32 -9.78 6.05
N LEU A 155 -11.62 -8.49 5.89
CA LEU A 155 -11.82 -7.87 4.58
C LEU A 155 -10.56 -7.96 3.71
N ILE A 156 -9.38 -7.75 4.30
CA ILE A 156 -8.10 -7.83 3.57
C ILE A 156 -7.56 -9.27 3.47
N GLY A 157 -8.19 -10.25 4.12
CA GLY A 157 -7.86 -11.68 4.04
C GLY A 157 -6.68 -12.09 4.93
N ALA A 158 -6.62 -11.52 6.13
CA ALA A 158 -5.72 -11.93 7.21
C ALA A 158 -6.44 -12.84 8.21
#